data_AF-A0A7V9AG93-F1
#
_entry.id   AF-A0A7V9AG93-F1
#
_cell.length_a   1.000
_cell.length_b   1.000
_cell.length_c   1.000
_cell.angle_alpha   90.00
_cell.angle_beta   90.00
_cell.angle_gamma   90.00
#
_symmetry.space_group_name_H-M   'P 1'
#
loop_
_entity.id
_entity.type
_entity.pdbx_description
1 polymer ?
#
loop_
_entity_poly.entity_id
_entity_poly.type
_entity_poly.pdbx_seq_one_letter_code
_entity_poly.pdbx_strand_id
1 'polypeptide(L)'
;MRAHRWLWVAPALLFLVSSRAADHSVEPITSRIERESVQSSALAAVGYSRRLHALEIEFRDGLVYRYLEVPVRIHCGLISADSKARFYNKQVRGRYRCLRVRPRHLQ
;
A
#
# COMPACT_ATOMS: atom_id res chain seq x y z
N MET A 1 37.39 55.38 34.92
CA MET A 1 37.56 54.49 36.10
C MET A 1 36.33 53.61 36.23
N ARG A 2 36.53 52.29 36.45
CA ARG A 2 35.54 51.21 36.70
C ARG A 2 34.75 50.79 35.43
N ALA A 3 35.15 49.74 34.68
CA ALA A 3 35.12 48.30 35.00
C ALA A 3 33.72 47.91 35.56
N HIS A 4 32.94 47.02 34.97
CA HIS A 4 33.29 45.65 34.64
C HIS A 4 32.49 45.09 33.44
N ARG A 5 33.22 44.38 32.57
CA ARG A 5 32.72 43.39 31.60
C ARG A 5 32.11 42.22 32.38
N TRP A 6 30.83 41.95 32.19
CA TRP A 6 30.20 40.70 32.64
C TRP A 6 29.63 40.00 31.43
N LEU A 7 30.44 39.08 30.91
CA LEU A 7 30.06 38.05 29.94
C LEU A 7 29.10 37.09 30.65
N TRP A 8 27.79 37.27 30.46
CA TRP A 8 26.85 36.17 30.69
C TRP A 8 26.89 35.28 29.46
N VAL A 9 27.76 34.27 29.49
CA VAL A 9 27.62 33.09 28.63
C VAL A 9 26.39 32.35 29.17
N ALA A 10 25.26 32.51 28.50
CA ALA A 10 24.05 31.74 28.79
C ALA A 10 24.40 30.25 28.69
N PRO A 11 24.12 29.42 29.72
CA PRO A 11 24.15 27.98 29.52
C PRO A 11 22.94 27.66 28.65
N ALA A 12 23.16 27.65 27.34
CA ALA A 12 22.23 27.08 26.40
C ALA A 12 21.99 25.64 26.86
N LEU A 13 20.83 25.42 27.48
CA LEU A 13 20.23 24.10 27.59
C LEU A 13 20.36 23.49 26.20
N LEU A 14 21.23 22.49 26.07
CA LEU A 14 21.21 21.57 24.95
C LEU A 14 19.87 20.83 25.06
N PHE A 15 18.81 21.49 24.60
CA PHE A 15 17.74 20.78 23.93
C PHE A 15 18.43 20.09 22.77
N LEU A 16 18.85 18.86 23.03
CA LEU A 16 19.04 17.89 21.98
C LEU A 16 17.65 17.75 21.36
N VAL A 17 17.32 18.61 20.39
CA VAL A 17 16.19 18.35 19.51
C VAL A 17 16.59 17.04 18.87
N SER A 18 15.95 15.96 19.32
CA SER A 18 16.11 14.67 18.69
C SER A 18 15.61 14.88 17.28
N SER A 19 16.52 15.12 16.34
CA SER A 19 16.22 14.99 14.94
C SER A 19 16.02 13.49 14.70
N ARG A 20 14.85 12.98 15.10
CA ARG A 20 14.18 11.95 14.33
C ARG A 20 13.87 12.59 12.99
N ALA A 21 14.90 12.67 12.15
CA ALA A 21 14.77 12.98 10.76
C ALA A 21 13.89 11.88 10.18
N ALA A 22 12.60 12.18 10.15
CA ALA A 22 11.57 11.59 9.31
C ALA A 22 11.84 10.13 8.91
N ASP A 23 11.59 9.19 9.83
CA ASP A 23 11.13 7.88 9.40
C ASP A 23 9.88 8.15 8.56
N HIS A 24 10.01 8.06 7.23
CA HIS A 24 8.87 8.18 6.32
C HIS A 24 7.99 6.96 6.58
N SER A 25 7.12 7.06 7.58
CA SER A 25 5.93 6.23 7.74
C SER A 25 5.12 6.41 6.46
N VAL A 26 5.43 5.64 5.42
CA VAL A 26 4.55 5.47 4.27
C VAL A 26 3.34 4.76 4.85
N GLU A 27 2.38 5.55 5.33
CA GLU A 27 1.11 5.03 5.80
C GLU A 27 0.58 4.11 4.69
N PRO A 28 0.41 2.82 4.97
CA PRO A 28 0.10 1.86 3.93
C PRO A 28 -1.23 2.22 3.31
N ILE A 29 -1.25 2.24 1.98
CA ILE A 29 -2.39 2.68 1.19
C ILE A 29 -3.60 1.84 1.56
N THR A 30 -4.63 2.48 2.13
CA THR A 30 -5.94 1.87 2.33
C THR A 30 -6.67 1.80 0.99
N SER A 31 -7.15 0.61 0.64
CA SER A 31 -7.89 0.43 -0.60
C SER A 31 -9.24 1.16 -0.58
N ARG A 32 -9.62 1.70 -1.75
CA ARG A 32 -10.97 2.22 -2.05
C ARG A 32 -11.57 1.55 -3.28
N ILE A 33 -10.92 0.49 -3.79
CA ILE A 33 -11.41 -0.28 -4.93
C ILE A 33 -12.39 -1.30 -4.36
N GLU A 34 -13.62 -1.28 -4.86
CA GLU A 34 -14.62 -2.29 -4.54
C GLU A 34 -14.21 -3.62 -5.16
N ARG A 35 -14.33 -4.69 -4.37
CA ARG A 35 -13.92 -6.04 -4.74
C ARG A 35 -15.11 -6.96 -4.59
N GLU A 36 -15.35 -7.79 -5.61
CA GLU A 36 -16.43 -8.77 -5.63
C GLU A 36 -15.88 -10.13 -5.22
N SER A 37 -16.62 -10.85 -4.37
CA SER A 37 -16.27 -12.20 -3.96
C SER A 37 -16.26 -13.15 -5.15
N VAL A 38 -15.28 -14.06 -5.19
CA VAL A 38 -15.13 -15.02 -6.29
C VAL A 38 -15.01 -16.45 -5.81
N GLN A 39 -15.54 -17.39 -6.60
CA GLN A 39 -15.36 -18.81 -6.36
C GLN A 39 -13.95 -19.23 -6.80
N SER A 40 -13.03 -19.39 -5.85
CA SER A 40 -11.66 -19.84 -6.08
C SER A 40 -11.04 -20.44 -4.83
N SER A 41 -10.17 -21.44 -4.96
CA SER A 41 -9.42 -22.01 -3.83
C SER A 41 -8.33 -21.10 -3.27
N ALA A 42 -7.89 -20.07 -4.00
CA ALA A 42 -6.81 -19.18 -3.59
C ALA A 42 -7.23 -17.71 -3.45
N LEU A 43 -8.18 -17.25 -4.28
CA LEU A 43 -8.63 -15.87 -4.28
C LEU A 43 -9.98 -15.76 -3.55
N ALA A 44 -10.10 -14.77 -2.66
CA ALA A 44 -11.33 -14.49 -1.96
C ALA A 44 -12.20 -13.48 -2.72
N ALA A 45 -11.60 -12.38 -3.17
CA ALA A 45 -12.29 -11.31 -3.89
C ALA A 45 -11.37 -10.62 -4.91
N VAL A 46 -11.96 -10.02 -5.96
CA VAL A 46 -11.24 -9.33 -7.03
C VAL A 46 -11.93 -8.00 -7.33
N GLY A 47 -11.15 -6.94 -7.54
CA GLY A 47 -11.66 -5.63 -7.91
C GLY A 47 -10.79 -4.96 -8.96
N TYR A 48 -11.37 -4.07 -9.75
CA TYR A 48 -10.64 -3.37 -10.80
C TYR A 48 -11.03 -1.89 -10.88
N SER A 49 -10.02 -1.02 -10.91
CA SER A 49 -10.22 0.41 -11.17
C SER A 49 -9.78 0.75 -12.59
N ARG A 50 -10.74 1.12 -13.45
CA ARG A 50 -10.45 1.63 -14.81
C ARG A 50 -9.65 2.93 -14.77
N ARG A 51 -9.94 3.81 -13.80
CA ARG A 51 -9.23 5.09 -13.64
C ARG A 51 -7.76 4.90 -13.27
N LEU A 52 -7.46 3.93 -12.40
CA LEU A 52 -6.10 3.68 -11.95
C LEU A 52 -5.37 2.60 -12.77
N HIS A 53 -6.07 1.96 -13.72
CA HIS A 53 -5.61 0.73 -14.38
C HIS A 53 -5.05 -0.27 -13.38
N ALA A 54 -5.77 -0.50 -12.28
CA ALA A 54 -5.29 -1.27 -11.15
C ALA A 54 -6.22 -2.45 -10.85
N LEU A 55 -5.63 -3.63 -10.71
CA LEU A 55 -6.29 -4.87 -10.29
C LEU A 55 -5.97 -5.11 -8.83
N GLU A 56 -6.99 -5.29 -7.99
CA GLU A 56 -6.82 -5.75 -6.63
C GLU A 56 -7.29 -7.19 -6.48
N ILE A 57 -6.49 -7.96 -5.76
CA ILE A 57 -6.79 -9.35 -5.42
C ILE A 57 -6.68 -9.49 -3.91
N GLU A 58 -7.77 -9.95 -3.31
CA GLU A 58 -7.79 -10.49 -1.95
C GLU A 58 -7.52 -11.99 -2.02
N PHE A 59 -6.53 -12.44 -1.27
CA PHE A 59 -6.24 -13.86 -1.10
C PHE A 59 -7.01 -14.41 0.09
N ARG A 60 -7.20 -15.73 0.15
CA ARG A 60 -7.93 -16.39 1.25
C ARG A 60 -7.29 -16.23 2.63
N ASP A 61 -6.03 -15.83 2.70
CA ASP A 61 -5.34 -15.46 3.95
C ASP A 61 -5.62 -14.01 4.38
N GLY A 62 -6.49 -13.29 3.66
CA GLY A 62 -6.87 -11.90 3.95
C GLY A 62 -5.88 -10.87 3.43
N LEU A 63 -4.76 -11.28 2.82
CA LEU A 63 -3.82 -10.33 2.22
C LEU A 63 -4.40 -9.73 0.94
N VAL A 64 -4.19 -8.43 0.77
CA VAL A 64 -4.64 -7.69 -0.41
C VAL A 64 -3.47 -7.09 -1.14
N TYR A 65 -3.38 -7.40 -2.42
CA TYR A 65 -2.37 -6.84 -3.30
C TYR A 65 -3.02 -6.05 -4.43
N ARG A 66 -2.48 -4.87 -4.70
CA ARG A 66 -2.80 -4.05 -5.85
C ARG A 66 -1.71 -4.22 -6.90
N TYR A 67 -2.11 -4.67 -8.08
CA TYR A 67 -1.29 -4.74 -9.29
C TYR A 67 -1.55 -3.49 -10.13
N LEU A 68 -0.48 -2.83 -10.54
CA LEU A 68 -0.52 -1.56 -11.26
C LEU A 68 -0.43 -1.78 -12.78
N GLU A 69 -0.97 -0.83 -13.54
CA GLU A 69 -0.91 -0.80 -15.01
C GLU A 69 -1.47 -2.07 -15.67
N VAL A 70 -2.44 -2.71 -15.00
CA VAL A 70 -3.09 -3.92 -15.48
C VAL A 70 -4.15 -3.54 -16.51
N PRO A 71 -4.07 -4.02 -17.77
CA PRO A 71 -5.10 -3.79 -18.76
C PRO A 71 -6.44 -4.43 -18.38
N VAL A 72 -7.57 -3.80 -18.73
CA VAL A 72 -8.92 -4.29 -18.38
C VAL A 72 -9.19 -5.72 -18.85
N ARG A 73 -8.62 -6.13 -20.00
CA ARG A 73 -8.72 -7.50 -20.52
C ARG A 73 -8.21 -8.57 -19.56
N ILE A 74 -7.24 -8.24 -18.71
CA ILE A 74 -6.69 -9.17 -17.71
C ILE A 74 -7.68 -9.36 -16.57
N HIS A 75 -8.34 -8.28 -16.13
CA HIS A 75 -9.43 -8.38 -15.18
C HIS A 75 -10.57 -9.23 -15.74
N CYS A 76 -11.06 -8.92 -16.94
CA CYS A 76 -12.13 -9.70 -17.59
C CYS A 76 -11.73 -11.18 -17.71
N GLY A 77 -10.52 -11.47 -18.18
CA GLY A 77 -10.01 -12.84 -18.29
C GLY A 77 -9.92 -13.56 -16.95
N LEU A 78 -9.54 -12.87 -15.86
CA LEU A 78 -9.50 -13.44 -14.53
C LEU A 78 -10.90 -13.80 -14.02
N ILE A 79 -11.88 -12.92 -14.20
CA ILE A 79 -13.26 -13.17 -13.75
C ILE A 79 -13.89 -14.33 -14.52
N SER A 80 -13.69 -14.39 -15.84
CA SER A 80 -14.25 -15.41 -16.72
C SER A 80 -13.51 -16.76 -16.70
N ALA A 81 -12.33 -16.84 -16.08
CA ALA A 81 -11.56 -18.09 -16.06
C ALA A 81 -12.22 -19.18 -15.19
N ASP A 82 -12.26 -20.41 -15.72
CA ASP A 82 -12.70 -21.62 -15.00
C ASP A 82 -11.92 -21.82 -13.70
N SER A 83 -10.62 -21.52 -13.74
CA SER A 83 -9.74 -21.54 -12.56
C SER A 83 -9.04 -20.21 -12.39
N LYS A 84 -9.57 -19.40 -11.47
CA LYS A 84 -9.02 -18.07 -11.13
C LYS A 84 -7.60 -18.14 -10.59
N ALA A 85 -7.29 -19.18 -9.80
CA ALA A 85 -5.94 -19.42 -9.29
C ALA A 85 -4.93 -19.74 -10.42
N ARG A 86 -5.33 -20.60 -11.38
CA ARG A 86 -4.49 -20.91 -12.55
C ARG A 86 -4.30 -19.68 -13.44
N PHE A 87 -5.34 -18.90 -13.67
CA PHE A 87 -5.24 -17.66 -14.43
C PHE A 87 -4.29 -16.67 -13.75
N TYR A 88 -4.45 -16.43 -12.44
CA TYR A 88 -3.56 -15.56 -11.66
C TYR A 88 -2.10 -15.97 -11.82
N ASN A 89 -1.78 -17.25 -11.63
CA ASN A 89 -0.41 -17.75 -11.74
C ASN A 89 0.19 -17.54 -13.14
N LYS A 90 -0.62 -17.70 -14.19
CA LYS A 90 -0.15 -17.57 -15.58
C LYS A 90 -0.03 -16.11 -16.03
N GLN A 91 -1.03 -15.29 -15.71
CA GLN A 91 -1.26 -14.00 -16.34
C GLN A 91 -0.98 -12.80 -15.43
N VAL A 92 -0.89 -12.97 -14.11
CA VAL A 92 -0.76 -11.85 -13.17
C VAL A 92 0.51 -11.96 -12.33
N ARG A 93 0.75 -13.12 -11.71
CA ARG A 93 1.87 -13.34 -10.79
C ARG A 93 3.21 -13.04 -11.47
N GLY A 94 3.97 -12.09 -10.92
CA GLY A 94 5.29 -11.69 -11.43
C GLY A 94 5.28 -10.90 -12.75
N ARG A 95 4.11 -10.63 -13.34
CA ARG A 95 4.00 -9.88 -14.62
C ARG A 95 3.71 -8.39 -14.43
N TYR A 96 3.23 -8.00 -13.26
CA TYR A 96 2.91 -6.61 -12.93
C TYR A 96 3.55 -6.22 -11.61
N ARG A 97 3.98 -4.96 -11.53
CA ARG A 97 4.39 -4.37 -10.26
C ARG A 97 3.20 -4.39 -9.29
N CYS A 98 3.46 -4.79 -8.06
CA CYS A 98 2.43 -4.86 -7.04
C CYS A 98 2.89 -4.25 -5.71
N LEU A 99 1.90 -3.90 -4.90
CA LEU A 99 2.09 -3.46 -3.53
C LEU A 99 0.99 -4.06 -2.66
N ARG A 100 1.33 -4.27 -1.38
CA ARG A 100 0.35 -4.64 -0.37
C ARG A 100 -0.48 -3.40 -0.01
N VAL A 101 -1.79 -3.56 0.08
CA VAL A 101 -2.72 -2.51 0.50
C VAL A 101 -3.50 -2.97 1.74
N ARG A 102 -3.93 -2.02 2.58
CA ARG A 102 -4.83 -2.34 3.69
C ARG A 102 -6.27 -2.44 3.15
N PRO A 103 -7.00 -3.54 3.37
CA PRO A 103 -8.42 -3.58 3.06
C PRO A 103 -9.16 -2.53 3.88
N ARG A 104 -10.15 -1.88 3.27
CA ARG A 104 -11.09 -1.04 4.02
C ARG A 104 -12.08 -1.96 4.70
N HIS A 105 -11.92 -2.19 6.00
CA HIS A 105 -13.00 -2.79 6.79
C HIS A 105 -14.19 -1.83 6.75
N LEU A 106 -15.27 -2.25 6.11
CA LEU A 106 -16.58 -1.69 6.38
C LEU A 106 -17.03 -2.33 7.70
N GLN A 107 -17.20 -1.51 8.73
CA GLN A 107 -17.77 -1.91 10.02
C GLN A 107 -19.20 -2.39 9.84
#